data_AF-A0A522AAS1-F1
#
_entry.id   AF-A0A522AAS1-F1
#
_cell.length_a   1.000
_cell.length_b   1.000
_cell.length_c   1.000
_cell.angle_alpha   90.00
_cell.angle_beta   90.00
_cell.angle_gamma   90.00
#
_symmetry.space_group_name_H-M   'P 1'
#
loop_
_entity.id
_entity.type
_entity.pdbx_description
1 polymer ?
#
loop_
_entity_poly.entity_id
_entity_poly.type
_entity_poly.pdbx_seq_one_letter_code
_entity_poly.pdbx_strand_id
1 'polypeptide(L)'
;MTVFKSLPLLVKILLAPSLVSLFVLAYLGYTALVGQHNANRVAALKQNGFVVVDLAAANVVSLDKITEMLNSGATSAETDMVNSTDELAGRIRGNIAEITNRAPQDKDRLVQLTQDFDVYFELAKRISLAIASGSADLA
;
A
#
# COMPACT_ATOMS: atom_id res chain seq x y z
N MET A 1 9.82 15.31 -60.72
CA MET A 1 10.06 14.00 -61.37
C MET A 1 11.48 13.82 -61.96
N THR A 2 12.44 14.73 -61.70
CA THR A 2 13.82 14.65 -62.22
C THR A 2 14.80 13.95 -61.26
N VAL A 3 14.58 14.07 -59.94
CA VAL A 3 15.44 13.48 -58.90
C VAL A 3 15.46 11.95 -58.92
N PHE A 4 14.36 11.32 -59.34
CA PHE A 4 14.26 9.85 -59.42
C PHE A 4 15.02 9.26 -60.62
N LYS A 5 15.30 10.05 -61.67
CA LYS A 5 16.03 9.55 -62.85
C LYS A 5 17.54 9.57 -62.67
N SER A 6 18.09 10.49 -61.86
CA SER A 6 19.53 10.65 -61.62
C SER A 6 20.11 9.77 -60.50
N LEU A 7 19.27 9.00 -59.80
CA LEU A 7 19.71 8.12 -58.71
C LEU A 7 20.30 6.81 -59.25
N PRO A 8 21.48 6.36 -58.74
CA PRO A 8 22.08 5.07 -59.07
C PRO A 8 21.11 3.91 -58.82
N LEU A 9 21.17 2.86 -59.65
CA LEU A 9 20.26 1.70 -59.58
C LEU A 9 20.23 1.05 -58.17
N LEU A 10 21.39 0.97 -57.51
CA LEU A 10 21.53 0.48 -56.14
C LEU A 10 20.72 1.29 -55.13
N VAL A 11 20.70 2.63 -55.25
CA VAL A 11 19.96 3.51 -54.33
C VAL A 11 18.46 3.33 -54.50
N LYS A 12 17.98 3.07 -55.73
CA LYS A 12 16.56 2.81 -56.01
C LYS A 12 16.07 1.51 -55.39
N ILE A 13 16.88 0.45 -55.47
CA ILE A 13 16.57 -0.87 -54.90
C ILE A 13 16.61 -0.79 -53.37
N LEU A 14 17.58 -0.06 -52.80
CA LEU A 14 17.73 0.06 -51.35
C LEU A 14 16.72 1.01 -50.69
N LEU A 15 16.00 1.82 -51.47
CA LEU A 15 15.11 2.86 -50.95
C LEU A 15 13.92 2.27 -50.17
N ALA A 16 13.32 1.20 -50.70
CA ALA A 16 12.21 0.50 -50.06
C ALA A 16 12.60 -0.12 -48.69
N PRO A 17 13.64 -0.97 -48.58
CA PRO A 17 14.05 -1.51 -47.29
C PRO A 17 14.55 -0.42 -46.32
N SER A 18 15.21 0.63 -46.80
CA SER A 18 15.65 1.75 -45.94
C SER A 18 14.47 2.49 -45.30
N LEU A 19 13.40 2.71 -46.06
CA LEU A 19 12.19 3.33 -45.55
C LEU A 19 11.52 2.46 -44.48
N VAL A 20 11.45 1.14 -44.71
CA VAL A 20 10.94 0.18 -43.70
C VAL A 20 11.79 0.21 -42.44
N SER A 21 13.12 0.16 -42.56
CA SER A 21 14.04 0.25 -41.42
C SER A 21 13.83 1.53 -40.61
N LEU A 22 13.59 2.67 -41.26
CA LEU A 22 13.30 3.94 -40.58
C LEU A 22 12.02 3.86 -39.74
N PHE A 23 10.94 3.29 -40.30
CA PHE A 23 9.69 3.09 -39.55
C PHE A 23 9.86 2.14 -38.38
N VAL A 24 10.63 1.06 -38.54
CA VAL A 24 10.92 0.12 -37.45
C VAL A 24 11.72 0.80 -36.34
N LEU A 25 12.73 1.61 -36.67
CA LEU A 25 13.50 2.38 -35.68
C LEU A 25 12.64 3.41 -34.94
N ALA A 26 11.77 4.12 -35.66
CA ALA A 26 10.84 5.07 -35.05
C ALA A 26 9.84 4.35 -34.12
N TYR A 27 9.31 3.20 -34.53
CA TYR A 27 8.41 2.37 -33.73
C TYR A 27 9.11 1.84 -32.47
N LEU A 28 10.34 1.35 -32.58
CA LEU A 28 11.15 0.89 -31.45
C LEU A 28 11.41 2.03 -30.46
N GLY A 29 11.79 3.22 -30.94
CA GLY A 29 12.00 4.39 -30.09
C GLY A 29 10.72 4.81 -29.36
N TYR A 30 9.59 4.90 -30.08
CA TYR A 30 8.30 5.21 -29.48
C TYR A 30 7.88 4.16 -28.43
N THR A 31 8.02 2.88 -28.76
CA THR A 31 7.69 1.76 -27.86
C THR A 31 8.58 1.76 -26.62
N ALA A 32 9.88 2.05 -26.77
CA ALA A 32 10.80 2.17 -25.64
C ALA A 32 10.42 3.34 -24.71
N LEU A 33 10.07 4.51 -25.26
CA LEU A 33 9.63 5.67 -24.48
C LEU A 33 8.32 5.39 -23.73
N VAL A 34 7.32 4.84 -24.41
CA VAL A 34 6.02 4.47 -23.80
C VAL A 34 6.21 3.35 -22.78
N GLY A 35 7.07 2.37 -23.08
CA GLY A 35 7.44 1.30 -22.16
C GLY A 35 8.06 1.82 -20.87
N GLN A 36 8.98 2.79 -20.97
CA GLN A 36 9.59 3.41 -19.80
C GLN A 36 8.56 4.20 -18.96
N HIS A 37 7.69 4.98 -19.60
CA HIS A 37 6.62 5.70 -18.89
C HIS A 37 5.64 4.76 -18.20
N ASN A 38 5.28 3.65 -18.84
CA ASN A 38 4.40 2.65 -18.25
C ASN A 38 5.08 1.90 -17.08
N ALA A 39 6.35 1.52 -17.24
CA ALA A 39 7.13 0.91 -16.16
C ALA A 39 7.21 1.82 -14.93
N ASN A 40 7.45 3.12 -15.14
CA ASN A 40 7.49 4.10 -14.06
C ASN A 40 6.12 4.24 -13.35
N ARG A 41 5.01 4.23 -14.11
CA ARG A 41 3.66 4.27 -13.53
C ARG A 41 3.31 3.03 -12.72
N VAL A 42 3.68 1.84 -13.22
CA VAL A 42 3.48 0.57 -12.49
C VAL A 42 4.33 0.55 -11.21
N ALA A 43 5.57 1.02 -11.28
CA ALA A 43 6.43 1.14 -10.10
C ALA A 43 5.83 2.09 -9.05
N ALA A 44 5.31 3.25 -9.47
CA ALA A 44 4.66 4.20 -8.57
C ALA A 44 3.39 3.65 -7.91
N LEU A 45 2.53 2.96 -8.68
CA LEU A 45 1.36 2.27 -8.14
C LEU A 45 1.76 1.19 -7.13
N LYS A 46 2.85 0.47 -7.42
CA LYS A 46 3.34 -0.59 -6.55
C LYS A 46 3.94 -0.07 -5.25
N GLN A 47 4.64 1.05 -5.29
CA GLN A 47 5.29 1.64 -4.14
C GLN A 47 4.33 2.34 -3.18
N ASN A 48 3.24 2.93 -3.69
CA ASN A 48 2.34 3.73 -2.86
C ASN A 48 0.99 3.04 -2.61
N GLY A 49 0.36 2.51 -3.65
CA GLY A 49 -0.98 1.93 -3.54
C GLY A 49 -1.01 0.60 -2.79
N PHE A 50 -0.12 -0.34 -3.16
CA PHE A 50 -0.07 -1.64 -2.49
C PHE A 50 0.37 -1.53 -1.04
N VAL A 51 1.35 -0.66 -0.74
CA VAL A 51 1.83 -0.48 0.65
C VAL A 51 0.70 0.00 1.57
N VAL A 52 -0.15 0.94 1.14
CA VAL A 52 -1.28 1.40 1.94
C VAL A 52 -2.27 0.26 2.21
N VAL A 53 -2.58 -0.54 1.19
CA VAL A 53 -3.50 -1.69 1.33
C VAL A 53 -2.90 -2.77 2.23
N ASP A 54 -1.61 -3.06 2.09
CA ASP A 54 -0.91 -4.06 2.90
C ASP A 54 -0.86 -3.66 4.38
N LEU A 55 -0.57 -2.38 4.68
CA LEU A 55 -0.59 -1.85 6.04
C LEU A 55 -2.00 -1.89 6.65
N ALA A 56 -3.03 -1.55 5.85
CA ALA A 56 -4.42 -1.65 6.29
C ALA A 56 -4.82 -3.11 6.59
N ALA A 57 -4.44 -4.06 5.72
CA ALA A 57 -4.68 -5.49 5.96
C ALA A 57 -3.96 -5.99 7.22
N ALA A 58 -2.71 -5.56 7.45
CA ALA A 58 -1.97 -5.87 8.66
C ALA A 58 -2.64 -5.31 9.92
N ASN A 59 -3.28 -4.14 9.84
CA ASN A 59 -4.05 -3.57 10.94
C ASN A 59 -5.28 -4.40 11.28
N VAL A 60 -6.02 -4.89 10.28
CA VAL A 60 -7.18 -5.78 10.50
C VAL A 60 -6.74 -7.03 11.27
N VAL A 61 -5.68 -7.71 10.81
CA VAL A 61 -5.13 -8.90 11.48
C VAL A 61 -4.67 -8.58 12.91
N SER A 62 -4.08 -7.40 13.13
CA SER A 62 -3.64 -6.99 14.47
C SER A 62 -4.83 -6.72 15.39
N LEU A 63 -5.91 -6.13 14.86
CA LEU A 63 -7.14 -5.86 15.61
C LEU A 63 -7.87 -7.16 16.00
N ASP A 64 -7.91 -8.15 15.11
CA ASP A 64 -8.46 -9.47 15.41
C ASP A 64 -7.70 -10.13 16.57
N LYS A 65 -6.37 -10.09 16.52
CA LYS A 65 -5.51 -10.62 17.60
C LYS A 65 -5.69 -9.88 18.92
N ILE A 66 -5.80 -8.54 18.89
CA ILE A 66 -6.13 -7.76 20.08
C ILE A 66 -7.43 -8.28 20.68
N THR A 67 -8.48 -8.42 19.88
CA THR A 67 -9.79 -8.87 20.34
C THR A 67 -9.73 -10.28 20.94
N GLU A 68 -9.01 -11.20 20.29
CA GLU A 68 -8.78 -12.56 20.79
C GLU A 68 -8.05 -12.57 22.14
N MET A 69 -6.95 -11.83 22.24
CA MET A 69 -6.11 -11.77 23.44
C MET A 69 -6.81 -11.06 24.61
N LEU A 70 -7.58 -10.01 24.33
CA LEU A 70 -8.40 -9.32 25.32
C LEU A 70 -9.47 -10.24 25.90
N ASN A 71 -10.13 -11.04 25.07
CA ASN A 71 -11.14 -12.00 25.51
C ASN A 71 -10.50 -13.16 26.28
N SER A 72 -9.47 -13.79 25.71
CA SER A 72 -8.76 -14.92 26.33
C SER A 72 -8.13 -14.52 27.66
N GLY A 73 -7.44 -13.38 27.71
CA GLY A 73 -6.82 -12.88 28.95
C GLY A 73 -7.85 -12.54 30.02
N ALA A 74 -8.99 -11.96 29.63
CA ALA A 74 -10.10 -11.71 30.54
C ALA A 74 -10.67 -13.02 31.13
N THR A 75 -10.95 -14.03 30.30
CA THR A 75 -11.56 -15.29 30.76
C THR A 75 -10.60 -16.18 31.54
N SER A 76 -9.30 -16.10 31.26
CA SER A 76 -8.28 -16.92 31.90
C SER A 76 -7.65 -16.25 33.14
N ALA A 77 -8.11 -15.04 33.51
CA ALA A 77 -7.50 -14.22 34.56
C ALA A 77 -6.00 -13.90 34.32
N GLU A 78 -5.58 -13.86 33.06
CA GLU A 78 -4.20 -13.58 32.65
C GLU A 78 -4.05 -12.09 32.27
N THR A 79 -3.80 -11.25 33.28
CA THR A 79 -3.63 -9.80 33.07
C THR A 79 -2.44 -9.46 32.17
N ASP A 80 -1.37 -10.26 32.20
CA ASP A 80 -0.21 -10.09 31.31
C ASP A 80 -0.57 -10.29 29.84
N MET A 81 -1.46 -11.25 29.54
CA MET A 81 -1.98 -11.46 28.19
C MET A 81 -2.75 -10.22 27.71
N VAL A 82 -3.60 -9.65 28.56
CA VAL A 82 -4.33 -8.40 28.28
C VAL A 82 -3.35 -7.24 28.05
N ASN A 83 -2.31 -7.11 28.88
CA ASN A 83 -1.31 -6.05 28.75
C ASN A 83 -0.46 -6.17 27.48
N SER A 84 -0.14 -7.39 27.04
CA SER A 84 0.66 -7.61 25.83
C SER A 84 -0.02 -7.11 24.54
N THR A 85 -1.33 -6.82 24.57
CA THR A 85 -2.05 -6.18 23.46
C THR A 85 -1.58 -4.76 23.14
N ASP A 86 -0.88 -4.08 24.07
CA ASP A 86 -0.31 -2.75 23.86
C ASP A 86 0.66 -2.71 22.68
N GLU A 87 1.43 -3.79 22.47
CA GLU A 87 2.36 -3.86 21.35
C GLU A 87 1.62 -3.88 20.02
N LEU A 88 0.53 -4.65 19.92
CA LEU A 88 -0.30 -4.71 18.73
C LEU A 88 -1.01 -3.37 18.48
N ALA A 89 -1.48 -2.71 19.53
CA ALA A 89 -2.07 -1.38 19.40
C ALA A 89 -1.04 -0.34 18.94
N GLY A 90 0.20 -0.41 19.45
CA GLY A 90 1.32 0.40 18.98
C GLY A 90 1.61 0.19 17.49
N ARG A 91 1.57 -1.06 17.01
CA ARG A 91 1.74 -1.38 15.58
C ARG A 91 0.64 -0.78 14.71
N ILE A 92 -0.63 -0.87 15.14
CA ILE A 92 -1.76 -0.27 14.41
C ILE A 92 -1.57 1.25 14.29
N ARG A 93 -1.22 1.93 15.39
CA ARG A 93 -0.94 3.38 15.38
C ARG A 93 0.21 3.73 14.44
N GLY A 94 1.30 2.97 14.48
CA GLY A 94 2.45 3.15 13.60
C GLY A 94 2.08 3.02 12.12
N ASN A 95 1.31 1.99 11.79
CA ASN A 95 0.83 1.75 10.42
C ASN A 95 -0.11 2.87 9.95
N ILE A 96 -1.03 3.35 10.78
CA ILE A 96 -1.91 4.49 10.43
C ILE A 96 -1.09 5.76 10.19
N ALA A 97 -0.06 6.01 11.01
CA ALA A 97 0.85 7.14 10.80
C ALA A 97 1.63 7.02 9.48
N GLU A 98 2.10 5.82 9.14
CA GLU A 98 2.75 5.58 7.85
C GLU A 98 1.80 5.77 6.66
N ILE A 99 0.56 5.28 6.76
CA ILE A 99 -0.48 5.51 5.75
C ILE A 99 -0.74 7.02 5.61
N THR A 100 -0.81 7.76 6.71
CA THR A 100 -1.04 9.22 6.71
C THR A 100 0.08 9.96 5.97
N ASN A 101 1.33 9.54 6.14
CA ASN A 101 2.48 10.13 5.44
C ASN A 101 2.44 9.86 3.92
N ARG A 102 1.86 8.73 3.50
CA ARG A 102 1.79 8.29 2.10
C ARG A 102 0.53 8.79 1.38
N ALA A 103 -0.54 9.07 2.13
CA ALA A 103 -1.84 9.50 1.64
C ALA A 103 -2.30 10.81 2.34
N PRO A 104 -1.60 11.93 2.09
CA PRO A 104 -1.89 13.20 2.78
C PRO A 104 -3.29 13.73 2.50
N GLN A 105 -3.90 13.35 1.36
CA GLN A 105 -5.28 13.69 1.03
C GLN A 105 -6.31 13.07 1.99
N ASP A 106 -5.96 11.99 2.69
CA ASP A 106 -6.85 11.26 3.60
C ASP A 106 -6.56 11.58 5.08
N LYS A 107 -5.70 12.57 5.35
CA LYS A 107 -5.18 12.87 6.69
C LYS A 107 -6.26 13.04 7.75
N ASP A 108 -7.29 13.84 7.48
CA ASP A 108 -8.34 14.12 8.48
C ASP A 108 -9.11 12.85 8.85
N ARG A 109 -9.40 12.01 7.85
CA ARG A 109 -10.04 10.70 8.04
C ARG A 109 -9.15 9.75 8.84
N LEU A 110 -7.84 9.75 8.58
CA LEU A 110 -6.89 8.88 9.29
C LEU A 110 -6.66 9.34 10.73
N VAL A 111 -6.66 10.65 11.00
CA VAL A 111 -6.61 11.20 12.36
C VAL A 111 -7.86 10.78 13.14
N GLN A 112 -9.04 10.87 12.53
CA GLN A 112 -10.27 10.40 13.15
C GLN A 112 -10.22 8.88 13.41
N LEU A 113 -9.74 8.10 12.44
CA LEU A 113 -9.58 6.65 12.61
C LEU A 113 -8.63 6.29 13.77
N THR A 114 -7.54 7.02 13.95
CA THR A 114 -6.65 6.83 15.11
C THR A 114 -7.36 7.11 16.43
N GLN A 115 -8.13 8.20 16.51
CA GLN A 115 -8.90 8.53 17.71
C GLN A 115 -9.95 7.49 18.03
N ASP A 116 -10.73 7.06 17.03
CA ASP A 116 -11.75 6.01 17.19
C ASP A 116 -11.11 4.69 17.67
N PHE A 117 -9.95 4.34 17.10
CA PHE A 117 -9.19 3.16 17.52
C PHE A 117 -8.70 3.26 18.96
N ASP A 118 -8.16 4.42 19.38
CA ASP A 118 -7.66 4.63 20.73
C ASP A 118 -8.77 4.52 21.78
N VAL A 119 -9.92 5.15 21.51
CA VAL A 119 -11.10 5.07 22.37
C VAL A 119 -11.58 3.62 22.51
N TYR A 120 -11.67 2.90 21.39
CA TYR A 120 -12.03 1.47 21.39
C TYR A 120 -11.05 0.64 22.22
N PHE A 121 -9.75 0.77 21.95
CA PHE A 121 -8.72 -0.05 22.56
C PHE A 121 -8.63 0.20 24.07
N GLU A 122 -8.64 1.46 24.51
CA GLU A 122 -8.62 1.80 25.93
C GLU A 122 -9.82 1.23 26.68
N LEU A 123 -11.03 1.36 26.10
CA LEU A 123 -12.24 0.83 26.71
C LEU A 123 -12.19 -0.70 26.80
N ALA A 124 -11.88 -1.37 25.69
CA ALA A 124 -11.82 -2.82 25.62
C ALA A 124 -10.77 -3.39 26.59
N LYS A 125 -9.57 -2.81 26.61
CA LYS A 125 -8.50 -3.21 27.52
C LYS A 125 -8.88 -3.00 28.98
N ARG A 126 -9.46 -1.85 29.32
CA ARG A 126 -9.91 -1.56 30.70
C ARG A 126 -10.93 -2.59 31.18
N ILE A 127 -11.91 -2.91 30.35
CA ILE A 127 -12.92 -3.93 30.67
C ILE A 127 -12.25 -5.30 30.85
N SER A 128 -11.41 -5.72 29.92
CA SER A 128 -10.69 -7.00 30.02
C SER A 128 -9.81 -7.10 31.27
N LEU A 129 -9.11 -6.03 31.65
CA LEU A 129 -8.30 -6.00 32.88
C LEU A 129 -9.18 -6.08 34.14
N ALA A 130 -10.32 -5.37 34.17
CA ALA A 130 -11.24 -5.44 35.30
C ALA A 130 -11.78 -6.86 35.48
N ILE A 131 -12.13 -7.54 34.38
CA ILE A 131 -12.55 -8.95 34.40
C ILE A 131 -11.41 -9.85 34.86
N ALA A 132 -10.23 -9.73 34.26
CA ALA A 132 -9.07 -10.59 34.57
C ALA A 132 -8.60 -10.48 36.02
N SER A 133 -8.66 -9.28 36.61
CA SER A 133 -8.24 -9.03 38.00
C SER A 133 -9.33 -9.34 39.03
N GLY A 134 -10.53 -9.72 38.60
CA GLY A 134 -11.67 -9.94 39.48
C GLY A 134 -12.22 -8.65 40.12
N SER A 135 -11.81 -7.48 39.65
CA SER A 135 -12.26 -6.17 40.13
C SER A 135 -13.42 -5.59 39.31
N ALA A 136 -14.03 -6.40 38.44
CA ALA A 136 -15.15 -6.00 37.61
C ALA A 136 -16.41 -5.79 38.47
N ASP A 137 -16.59 -4.57 38.96
CA ASP A 137 -17.90 -4.09 39.38
C ASP A 137 -18.66 -3.62 38.13
N LEU A 138 -19.43 -4.53 37.54
CA LEU A 138 -20.27 -4.28 36.36
C LEU A 138 -21.62 -3.67 36.81
N ALA A 139 -21.56 -2.48 37.43
CA ALA A 139 -22.72 -1.68 37.81
C ALA A 139 -23.13 -0.71 36.71
#